data_AF-A0A9D5HBZ7-F1
#
_entry.id   AF-A0A9D5HBZ7-F1
#
_cell.length_a   1.000
_cell.length_b   1.000
_cell.length_c   1.000
_cell.angle_alpha   90.00
_cell.angle_beta   90.00
_cell.angle_gamma   90.00
#
_symmetry.space_group_name_H-M   'P 1'
#
loop_
_entity.id
_entity.type
_entity.pdbx_description
1 polymer ?
#
loop_
_entity_poly.entity_id
_entity_poly.type
_entity_poly.pdbx_seq_one_letter_code
_entity_poly.pdbx_strand_id
1 'polypeptide(L)'
;MDVRDRWTISSQPQPPDLASYLYSNRIVYIAIPIVPSVMELFVAQLLYLQAEDAGKPISLYINSTGTIKDGQKLGNELEALGVYDVMRYIEAPISTLCIGKAWGEAAIILAAVDRGSRYALPSSSIMIREPVANFDGQVSDVVLAREDFGSIKAQMVNILSEHTGKPPEQIEQDIKRPKYFSPSAAVEYGIIDQMFNTDRDEGDQSMILNVKQAKLLKVLYKSPVKQEGGACGYGDFGRDINGGDVGAVSRLYRNGSGCGLCNDRGVRVVVTDYGEGDNTDFILSARGFVKLAHPNMAAHLIAYGTIDVEYRRISCQYPGNNLIFKVTENSRYPDYLALVILYQAGQRDIMAVELWQEDCKEWRGMRRAYGAVWDAVNPPNGPMNMRLQVSGDDGAQNWVQLTAVVPNDWKAGVSYDSAVQLT
;
A
#
# COMPACT_ATOMS: atom_id res chain seq x y z
N MET A 1 -47.44 -0.43 30.01
CA MET A 1 -46.71 -1.57 29.42
C MET A 1 -46.43 -1.17 27.97
N ASP A 2 -45.62 -0.16 27.71
CA ASP A 2 -44.19 0.12 27.91
C ASP A 2 -43.51 0.06 26.53
N VAL A 3 -43.16 1.26 26.06
CA VAL A 3 -42.67 1.59 24.72
C VAL A 3 -41.19 1.92 24.91
N ARG A 4 -40.38 0.87 25.05
CA ARG A 4 -38.91 0.87 25.15
C ARG A 4 -38.52 -0.51 24.58
N ASP A 5 -37.88 -0.68 23.43
CA ASP A 5 -36.68 -0.03 22.93
C ASP A 5 -36.70 -0.04 21.40
N ARG A 6 -36.64 1.15 20.81
CA ARG A 6 -36.43 1.34 19.37
C ARG A 6 -35.27 2.31 19.18
N TRP A 7 -34.07 1.84 19.53
CA TRP A 7 -32.78 2.48 19.22
C TRP A 7 -31.70 1.41 19.10
N THR A 8 -31.64 0.69 17.97
CA THR A 8 -30.34 0.17 17.52
C THR A 8 -29.54 1.38 17.07
N ILE A 9 -28.68 1.87 17.96
CA ILE A 9 -27.60 2.78 17.57
C ILE A 9 -26.80 2.02 16.52
N SER A 10 -26.98 2.38 15.26
CA SER A 10 -26.03 2.09 14.20
C SER A 10 -24.73 2.77 14.61
N SER A 11 -23.89 2.08 15.37
CA SER A 11 -22.51 2.50 15.61
C SER A 11 -21.71 2.21 14.34
N GLN A 12 -22.07 2.86 13.24
CA GLN A 12 -21.09 3.13 12.20
C GLN A 12 -19.99 3.91 12.93
N PRO A 13 -18.75 3.38 13.05
CA PRO A 13 -17.66 4.20 13.52
C PRO A 13 -17.61 5.40 12.58
N GLN A 14 -17.67 6.61 13.14
CA GLN A 14 -17.56 7.80 12.32
C GLN A 14 -16.29 7.66 11.48
N PRO A 15 -16.34 7.98 10.17
CA PRO A 15 -15.14 7.94 9.35
C PRO A 15 -14.06 8.73 10.10
N PRO A 16 -12.88 8.14 10.32
CA PRO A 16 -11.83 8.82 11.06
C PRO A 16 -11.60 10.18 10.43
N ASP A 17 -11.36 11.19 11.26
CA ASP A 17 -10.97 12.49 10.73
C ASP A 17 -9.72 12.33 9.85
N LEU A 18 -9.52 13.26 8.91
CA LEU A 18 -8.46 13.15 7.92
C LEU A 18 -7.07 12.98 8.56
N ALA A 19 -6.81 13.65 9.69
CA ALA A 19 -5.52 13.54 10.37
C ALA A 19 -5.34 12.12 10.94
N SER A 20 -6.35 11.57 11.61
CA SER A 20 -6.36 10.18 12.07
C SER A 20 -6.18 9.17 10.93
N TYR A 21 -6.80 9.42 9.76
CA TYR A 21 -6.63 8.57 8.58
C TYR A 21 -5.18 8.60 8.07
N LEU A 22 -4.61 9.78 7.83
CA LEU A 22 -3.22 9.91 7.38
C LEU A 22 -2.26 9.26 8.38
N TYR A 23 -2.49 9.51 9.67
CA TYR A 23 -1.69 8.98 10.75
C TYR A 23 -1.73 7.45 10.83
N SER A 24 -2.90 6.84 10.69
CA SER A 24 -3.05 5.37 10.62
C SER A 24 -2.35 4.73 9.42
N ASN A 25 -2.02 5.53 8.40
CA ASN A 25 -1.22 5.13 7.25
C ASN A 25 0.27 5.56 7.42
N ARG A 26 0.68 5.94 8.63
CA ARG A 26 2.02 6.41 9.00
C ARG A 26 2.48 7.63 8.18
N ILE A 27 1.52 8.47 7.79
CA ILE A 27 1.77 9.74 7.11
C ILE A 27 1.68 10.87 8.15
N VAL A 28 2.78 11.61 8.28
CA VAL A 28 2.87 12.82 9.10
C VAL A 28 2.94 14.02 8.16
N TYR A 29 2.11 15.04 8.37
CA TYR A 29 2.02 16.18 7.44
C TYR A 29 2.33 17.53 8.09
N ILE A 30 3.45 18.14 7.66
CA ILE A 30 3.91 19.47 8.08
C ILE A 30 3.39 20.53 7.10
N ALA A 31 2.20 21.08 7.37
CA ALA A 31 1.52 22.04 6.48
C ALA A 31 1.59 23.51 6.93
N ILE A 32 2.22 23.77 8.07
CA ILE A 32 2.20 25.05 8.77
C ILE A 32 3.61 25.43 9.25
N PRO A 33 3.82 26.71 9.63
CA PRO A 33 5.08 27.12 10.24
C PRO A 33 5.39 26.30 11.49
N ILE A 34 6.67 26.00 11.67
CA ILE A 34 7.17 25.18 12.77
C ILE A 34 7.30 26.11 13.99
N VAL A 35 6.29 26.06 14.84
CA VAL A 35 6.21 26.77 16.13
C VAL A 35 6.20 25.74 17.27
N PRO A 36 6.33 26.14 18.55
CA PRO A 36 6.46 25.18 19.65
C PRO A 36 5.35 24.12 19.71
N SER A 37 4.08 24.50 19.55
CA SER A 37 2.96 23.55 19.56
C SER A 37 2.96 22.58 18.37
N VAL A 38 3.55 23.01 17.26
CA VAL A 38 3.67 22.21 16.04
C VAL A 38 4.82 21.21 16.17
N MET A 39 5.94 21.64 16.75
CA MET A 39 7.05 20.76 17.13
C MET A 39 6.58 19.69 18.11
N GLU A 40 5.86 20.06 19.17
CA GLU A 40 5.32 19.12 20.16
C GLU A 40 4.45 18.05 19.50
N LEU A 41 3.53 18.46 18.62
CA LEU A 41 2.66 17.54 17.90
C LEU A 41 3.44 16.58 17.00
N PHE A 42 4.41 17.06 16.23
CA PHE A 42 5.19 16.20 15.33
C PHE A 42 6.08 15.23 16.09
N VAL A 43 6.73 15.69 17.16
CA VAL A 43 7.52 14.81 18.02
C VAL A 43 6.64 13.73 18.64
N ALA A 44 5.46 14.09 19.16
CA ALA A 44 4.52 13.11 19.71
C ALA A 44 4.08 12.07 18.66
N GLN A 45 3.79 12.52 17.43
CA GLN A 45 3.42 11.66 16.32
C GLN A 45 4.55 10.69 15.93
N LEU A 46 5.79 11.18 15.80
CA LEU A 46 6.94 10.35 15.47
C LEU A 46 7.23 9.30 16.56
N LEU A 47 7.21 9.71 17.83
CA LEU A 47 7.44 8.81 18.96
C LEU A 47 6.35 7.75 19.11
N TYR A 48 5.09 8.11 18.85
CA TYR A 48 4.01 7.14 18.87
C TYR A 48 4.13 6.17 17.70
N LEU A 49 4.39 6.64 16.47
CA LEU A 49 4.56 5.73 15.32
C LEU A 49 5.74 4.77 15.51
N GLN A 50 6.82 5.23 16.14
CA GLN A 50 7.94 4.40 16.59
C GLN A 50 7.50 3.35 17.63
N ALA A 51 6.73 3.76 18.64
CA ALA A 51 6.25 2.85 19.69
C ALA A 51 5.24 1.82 19.17
N GLU A 52 4.43 2.19 18.18
CA GLU A 52 3.48 1.29 17.53
C GLU A 52 4.20 0.22 16.71
N ASP A 53 5.14 0.64 15.85
CA ASP A 53 5.96 -0.28 15.06
C ASP A 53 7.23 0.43 14.55
N ALA A 54 8.38 0.11 15.15
CA ALA A 54 9.68 0.65 14.77
C ALA A 54 10.22 0.10 13.44
N GLY A 55 9.66 -0.99 12.90
CA GLY A 55 10.10 -1.58 11.63
C GLY A 55 9.41 -0.97 10.40
N LYS A 56 8.28 -0.28 10.59
CA LYS A 56 7.46 0.26 9.49
C LYS A 56 7.87 1.70 9.12
N PRO A 57 7.98 2.00 7.81
CA PRO A 57 8.37 3.33 7.36
C PRO A 57 7.36 4.40 7.75
N ILE A 58 7.86 5.62 7.94
CA ILE A 58 7.08 6.84 8.18
C ILE A 58 7.25 7.75 6.98
N SER A 59 6.15 8.26 6.44
CA SER A 59 6.15 9.19 5.32
C SER A 59 5.88 10.61 5.82
N LEU A 60 6.89 11.48 5.76
CA LEU A 60 6.80 12.86 6.18
C LEU A 60 6.53 13.78 4.98
N TYR A 61 5.32 14.33 4.92
CA TYR A 61 4.93 15.27 3.87
C TYR A 61 5.17 16.70 4.34
N ILE A 62 5.82 17.52 3.52
CA ILE A 62 6.31 18.85 3.91
C ILE A 62 5.75 19.90 2.95
N ASN A 63 4.96 20.81 3.51
CA ASN A 63 4.49 22.04 2.89
C ASN A 63 4.61 23.18 3.91
N SER A 64 5.84 23.60 4.21
CA SER A 64 6.12 24.57 5.27
C SER A 64 7.16 25.59 4.85
N THR A 65 6.97 26.79 5.38
CA THR A 65 7.88 27.92 5.24
C THR A 65 8.93 27.99 6.37
N GLY A 66 9.04 26.90 7.15
CA GLY A 66 9.93 26.82 8.30
C GLY A 66 9.36 27.60 9.48
N THR A 67 10.15 28.46 10.09
CA THR A 67 9.74 29.27 11.26
C THR A 67 9.10 30.62 10.89
N ILE A 68 9.01 30.93 9.59
CA ILE A 68 8.52 32.23 9.09
C ILE A 68 7.23 32.06 8.32
N LYS A 69 6.28 32.97 8.44
CA LYS A 69 5.12 33.09 7.55
C LYS A 69 4.80 34.56 7.29
N ASP A 70 4.54 34.91 6.04
CA ASP A 70 4.19 36.29 5.63
C ASP A 70 5.20 37.34 6.12
N GLY A 71 6.49 36.97 6.17
CA GLY A 71 7.58 37.82 6.64
C GLY A 71 7.73 37.91 8.16
N GLN A 72 6.83 37.28 8.93
CA GLN A 72 6.89 37.26 10.38
C GLN A 72 7.54 35.98 10.89
N LYS A 73 8.42 36.12 11.88
CA LYS A 73 9.01 35.02 12.64
C LYS A 73 7.96 34.50 13.63
N LEU A 74 7.52 33.25 13.47
CA LEU A 74 6.46 32.63 14.27
C LEU A 74 6.96 31.54 15.24
N GLY A 75 8.12 30.95 14.95
CA GLY A 75 8.80 30.00 15.83
C GLY A 75 10.29 30.33 15.91
N ASN A 76 11.04 29.58 16.69
CA ASN A 76 12.49 29.66 16.78
C ASN A 76 13.14 28.47 16.03
N GLU A 77 14.43 28.57 15.71
CA GLU A 77 15.19 27.56 14.98
C GLU A 77 15.22 26.22 15.72
N LEU A 78 15.24 26.26 17.05
CA LEU A 78 15.33 25.09 17.91
C LEU A 78 14.12 24.14 17.77
N GLU A 79 12.96 24.64 17.37
CA GLU A 79 11.76 23.85 17.18
C GLU A 79 11.93 22.87 16.01
N ALA A 80 12.57 23.32 14.93
CA ALA A 80 12.88 22.45 13.81
C ALA A 80 14.07 21.53 14.10
N LEU A 81 15.07 22.01 14.84
CA LEU A 81 16.19 21.18 15.29
C LEU A 81 15.75 20.08 16.25
N GLY A 82 14.76 20.33 17.11
CA GLY A 82 14.15 19.30 17.95
C GLY A 82 13.43 18.22 17.14
N VAL A 83 12.72 18.60 16.07
CA VAL A 83 12.13 17.62 15.13
C VAL A 83 13.22 16.82 14.43
N TYR A 84 14.29 17.48 13.97
CA TYR A 84 15.45 16.85 13.36
C TYR A 84 16.10 15.79 14.26
N ASP A 85 16.32 16.13 15.53
CA ASP A 85 16.94 15.22 16.48
C ASP A 85 16.07 13.99 16.74
N VAL A 86 14.75 14.17 16.85
CA VAL A 86 13.81 13.05 17.01
C VAL A 86 13.77 12.17 15.76
N MET A 87 13.80 12.76 14.57
CA MET A 87 13.89 12.01 13.31
C MET A 87 15.12 11.10 13.26
N ARG A 88 16.25 11.53 13.84
CA ARG A 88 17.47 10.72 13.94
C ARG A 88 17.46 9.74 15.10
N TYR A 89 16.69 10.03 16.15
CA TYR A 89 16.63 9.23 17.36
C TYR A 89 15.78 7.96 17.18
N ILE A 90 14.71 8.03 16.39
CA ILE A 90 13.83 6.89 16.15
C ILE A 90 14.45 5.88 15.17
N GLU A 91 14.10 4.61 15.31
CA GLU A 91 14.58 3.52 14.45
C GLU A 91 13.74 3.36 13.17
N ALA A 92 12.47 3.78 13.22
CA ALA A 92 11.58 3.71 12.07
C ALA A 92 12.14 4.50 10.87
N PRO A 93 12.26 3.88 9.68
CA PRO A 93 12.82 4.55 8.51
C PRO A 93 11.88 5.68 8.06
N ILE A 94 12.42 6.87 7.85
CA ILE A 94 11.64 8.05 7.47
C ILE A 94 11.92 8.40 6.00
N SER A 95 10.85 8.63 5.23
CA SER A 95 10.94 9.25 3.91
C SER A 95 10.34 10.64 3.94
N THR A 96 10.90 11.58 3.17
CA THR A 96 10.42 12.97 3.11
C THR A 96 9.90 13.31 1.72
N LEU A 97 8.76 13.98 1.64
CA LEU A 97 8.17 14.45 0.39
C LEU A 97 7.80 15.92 0.48
N CYS A 98 8.48 16.78 -0.30
CA CYS A 98 8.07 18.16 -0.45
C CYS A 98 6.86 18.27 -1.38
N ILE A 99 5.79 18.87 -0.86
CA ILE A 99 4.52 19.15 -1.56
C ILE A 99 4.31 20.67 -1.52
N GLY A 100 4.88 21.39 -2.48
CA GLY A 100 4.71 22.83 -2.60
C GLY A 100 5.86 23.65 -2.01
N LYS A 101 6.09 23.63 -0.69
CA LYS A 101 7.17 24.43 -0.07
C LYS A 101 7.95 23.68 1.00
N ALA A 102 9.27 23.80 0.96
CA ALA A 102 10.16 23.45 2.07
C ALA A 102 11.23 24.54 2.18
N TRP A 103 10.97 25.55 3.01
CA TRP A 103 11.84 26.72 3.14
C TRP A 103 12.49 26.82 4.52
N GLY A 104 13.72 27.33 4.55
CA GLY A 104 14.51 27.52 5.77
C GLY A 104 14.64 26.20 6.53
N GLU A 105 14.10 26.18 7.74
CA GLU A 105 14.17 25.05 8.64
C GLU A 105 13.37 23.84 8.13
N ALA A 106 12.32 24.06 7.33
CA ALA A 106 11.61 22.96 6.66
C ALA A 106 12.48 22.30 5.57
N ALA A 107 13.40 23.03 4.94
CA ALA A 107 14.37 22.45 4.00
C ALA A 107 15.42 21.59 4.71
N ILE A 108 15.77 21.94 5.94
CA ILE A 108 16.65 21.13 6.80
C ILE A 108 15.96 19.80 7.11
N ILE A 109 14.70 19.84 7.58
CA ILE A 109 13.90 18.63 7.84
C ILE A 109 13.73 17.78 6.57
N LEU A 110 13.51 18.39 5.41
CA LEU A 110 13.44 17.68 4.14
C LEU A 110 14.74 16.90 3.84
N ALA A 111 15.90 17.51 4.10
CA ALA A 111 17.21 16.93 3.85
C ALA A 111 17.63 15.87 4.89
N ALA A 112 17.00 15.88 6.06
CA ALA A 112 17.46 15.24 7.31
C ALA A 112 17.36 13.70 7.39
N VAL A 113 16.83 13.05 6.35
CA VAL A 113 16.65 11.59 6.34
C VAL A 113 17.69 10.91 5.47
N ASP A 114 17.76 9.59 5.58
CA ASP A 114 18.71 8.78 4.82
C ASP A 114 18.62 9.05 3.31
N ARG A 115 19.79 9.08 2.67
CA ARG A 115 19.89 9.24 1.22
C ARG A 115 19.13 8.13 0.51
N GLY A 116 18.46 8.50 -0.57
CA GLY A 116 17.56 7.65 -1.34
C GLY A 116 16.10 7.71 -0.87
N SER A 117 15.79 8.48 0.18
CA SER A 117 14.44 8.63 0.73
C SER A 117 13.94 10.07 0.81
N ARG A 118 14.55 11.00 0.04
CA ARG A 118 14.19 12.43 0.03
C ARG A 118 13.62 12.84 -1.32
N TYR A 119 12.42 13.40 -1.33
CA TYR A 119 11.68 13.60 -2.56
C TYR A 119 10.98 14.96 -2.66
N ALA A 120 10.66 15.38 -3.89
CA ALA A 120 9.82 16.55 -4.13
C ALA A 120 8.92 16.38 -5.37
N LEU A 121 7.75 17.00 -5.34
CA LEU A 121 6.90 17.13 -6.53
C LEU A 121 7.42 18.21 -7.50
N PRO A 122 7.11 18.16 -8.81
CA PRO A 122 7.68 19.04 -9.84
C PRO A 122 7.50 20.54 -9.60
N SER A 123 6.38 20.92 -8.99
CA SER A 123 6.04 22.33 -8.71
C SER A 123 6.52 22.81 -7.33
N SER A 124 7.31 22.01 -6.62
CA SER A 124 7.76 22.35 -5.27
C SER A 124 8.87 23.39 -5.29
N SER A 125 8.90 24.25 -4.29
CA SER A 125 9.94 25.25 -4.08
C SER A 125 10.69 24.94 -2.79
N ILE A 126 12.00 24.73 -2.93
CA ILE A 126 12.90 24.48 -1.81
C ILE A 126 13.77 25.71 -1.61
N MET A 127 14.00 26.13 -0.37
CA MET A 127 14.83 27.30 -0.08
C MET A 127 15.65 27.09 1.18
N ILE A 128 16.95 27.34 1.10
CA ILE A 128 17.83 27.41 2.27
C ILE A 128 18.18 28.88 2.55
N ARG A 129 18.32 29.22 3.82
CA ARG A 129 18.68 30.56 4.27
C ARG A 129 19.32 30.48 5.66
N GLU A 130 20.01 31.55 6.01
CA GLU A 130 20.48 31.79 7.36
C GLU A 130 19.31 31.91 8.36
N PRO A 131 19.52 31.46 9.63
CA PRO A 131 18.59 31.73 10.71
C PRO A 131 18.39 33.22 10.94
N VAL A 132 17.17 33.63 11.32
CA VAL A 132 16.80 35.06 11.42
C VAL A 132 16.39 35.37 12.84
N ALA A 133 17.11 36.26 13.51
CA ALA A 133 16.74 36.76 14.83
C ALA A 133 16.94 38.28 14.92
N ASN A 134 16.11 38.91 15.76
CA ASN A 134 16.25 40.29 16.17
C ASN A 134 16.61 40.29 17.66
N PHE A 135 17.70 40.95 18.02
CA PHE A 135 18.13 41.09 19.42
C PHE A 135 17.93 42.54 19.86
N ASP A 136 17.33 42.73 21.03
CA ASP A 136 17.16 44.03 21.68
C ASP A 136 17.29 43.84 23.21
N GLY A 137 17.73 44.88 23.93
CA GLY A 137 17.94 44.82 25.38
C GLY A 137 19.31 45.32 25.85
N GLN A 138 19.75 44.87 27.03
CA GLN A 138 21.03 45.26 27.60
C GLN A 138 22.20 44.78 26.71
N VAL A 139 23.26 45.58 26.60
CA VAL A 139 24.43 45.26 25.75
C VAL A 139 25.01 43.89 26.07
N SER A 140 25.10 43.50 27.35
CA SER A 140 25.55 42.18 27.77
C SER A 140 24.68 41.05 27.19
N ASP A 141 23.36 41.23 27.21
CA ASP A 141 22.39 40.24 26.77
C ASP A 141 22.43 40.10 25.25
N VAL A 142 22.61 41.20 24.53
CA VAL A 142 22.79 41.20 23.07
C VAL A 142 24.06 40.45 22.66
N VAL A 143 25.17 40.61 23.40
CA VAL A 143 26.41 39.86 23.13
C VAL A 143 26.21 38.36 23.36
N LEU A 144 25.60 37.98 24.49
CA LEU A 144 25.32 36.58 24.81
C LEU A 144 24.38 35.94 23.78
N ALA A 145 23.30 36.63 23.41
CA ALA A 145 22.34 36.14 22.43
C ALA A 145 22.96 35.97 21.04
N ARG A 146 23.90 36.87 20.66
CA ARG A 146 24.65 36.74 19.41
C ARG A 146 25.56 35.50 19.40
N GLU A 147 26.23 35.20 20.51
CA GLU A 147 27.08 34.01 20.63
C GLU A 147 26.25 32.73 20.54
N ASP A 148 25.13 32.67 21.28
CA ASP A 148 24.20 31.54 21.26
C ASP A 148 23.61 31.30 19.85
N PHE A 149 23.15 32.36 19.18
CA PHE A 149 22.61 32.25 17.83
C PHE A 149 23.68 31.92 16.78
N GLY A 150 24.94 32.30 17.04
CA GLY A 150 26.08 31.85 16.26
C GLY A 150 26.26 30.33 16.33
N SER A 151 26.00 29.72 17.49
CA SER A 151 26.04 28.27 17.66
C SER A 151 24.91 27.57 16.89
N ILE A 152 23.69 28.13 16.90
CA ILE A 152 22.54 27.62 16.12
C ILE A 152 22.85 27.64 14.63
N LYS A 153 23.41 28.76 14.14
CA LYS A 153 23.84 28.87 12.74
C LYS A 153 24.85 27.79 12.38
N ALA A 154 25.87 27.57 13.22
CA ALA A 154 26.87 26.54 12.98
C ALA A 154 26.26 25.12 12.93
N GLN A 155 25.28 24.83 13.80
CA GLN A 155 24.57 23.55 13.77
C GLN A 155 23.80 23.36 12.45
N MET A 156 23.05 24.37 12.00
CA MET A 156 22.32 24.31 10.73
C MET A 156 23.26 24.11 9.53
N VAL A 157 24.42 24.77 9.53
CA VAL A 157 25.47 24.61 8.51
C VAL A 157 25.98 23.16 8.49
N ASN A 158 26.28 22.60 9.65
CA ASN A 158 26.79 21.23 9.78
C ASN A 158 25.74 20.21 9.29
N ILE A 159 24.47 20.37 9.69
CA ILE A 159 23.39 19.47 9.26
C ILE A 159 23.22 19.52 7.74
N LEU A 160 23.16 20.71 7.15
CA LEU A 160 23.07 20.84 5.69
C LEU A 160 24.30 20.28 5.00
N SER A 161 25.50 20.49 5.53
CA SER A 161 26.74 19.93 4.99
C SER A 161 26.72 18.40 4.99
N GLU A 162 26.33 17.78 6.12
CA GLU A 162 26.21 16.33 6.29
C GLU A 162 25.26 15.73 5.25
N HIS A 163 24.04 16.27 5.13
CA HIS A 163 22.99 15.68 4.28
C HIS A 163 23.16 16.00 2.79
N THR A 164 23.72 17.15 2.43
CA THR A 164 23.96 17.51 1.02
C THR A 164 25.29 17.00 0.50
N GLY A 165 26.27 16.75 1.39
CA GLY A 165 27.65 16.44 1.03
C GLY A 165 28.45 17.64 0.52
N LYS A 166 27.95 18.87 0.67
CA LYS A 166 28.70 20.09 0.36
C LYS A 166 29.58 20.48 1.56
N PRO A 167 30.77 21.07 1.33
CA PRO A 167 31.63 21.51 2.43
C PRO A 167 30.95 22.64 3.25
N PRO A 168 31.17 22.72 4.58
CA PRO A 168 30.55 23.73 5.45
C PRO A 168 30.74 25.16 4.95
N GLU A 169 31.92 25.49 4.41
CA GLU A 169 32.23 26.83 3.91
C GLU A 169 31.36 27.21 2.71
N GLN A 170 31.02 26.23 1.87
CA GLN A 170 30.09 26.44 0.75
C GLN A 170 28.66 26.65 1.26
N ILE A 171 28.23 25.85 2.25
CA ILE A 171 26.90 26.02 2.86
C ILE A 171 26.78 27.40 3.49
N GLU A 172 27.77 27.84 4.27
CA GLU A 172 27.79 29.18 4.87
C GLU A 172 27.63 30.29 3.83
N GLN A 173 28.32 30.17 2.70
CA GLN A 173 28.20 31.15 1.62
C GLN A 173 26.83 31.11 0.95
N ASP A 174 26.27 29.91 0.76
CA ASP A 174 25.00 29.69 0.06
C ASP A 174 23.78 30.09 0.91
N ILE A 175 23.86 30.04 2.24
CA ILE A 175 22.77 30.47 3.14
C ILE A 175 22.77 31.96 3.47
N LYS A 176 23.85 32.72 3.17
CA LYS A 176 23.96 34.17 3.46
C LYS A 176 22.80 34.99 2.91
N ARG A 177 22.17 34.53 1.83
CA ARG A 177 20.91 35.05 1.32
C ARG A 177 19.97 33.88 1.03
N PRO A 178 18.64 34.10 1.03
CA PRO A 178 17.71 33.05 0.61
C PRO A 178 18.06 32.53 -0.79
N LYS A 179 18.40 31.24 -0.86
CA LYS A 179 18.74 30.54 -2.10
C LYS A 179 17.62 29.56 -2.42
N TYR A 180 16.94 29.81 -3.54
CA TYR A 180 15.81 29.01 -4.00
C TYR A 180 16.26 27.95 -5.00
N PHE A 181 15.63 26.79 -4.93
CA PHE A 181 15.86 25.66 -5.81
C PHE A 181 14.54 25.21 -6.43
N SER A 182 14.56 24.94 -7.73
CA SER A 182 13.61 24.01 -8.34
C SER A 182 13.90 22.59 -7.81
N PRO A 183 12.97 21.63 -7.92
CA PRO A 183 13.22 20.26 -7.49
C PRO A 183 14.43 19.64 -8.21
N SER A 184 14.58 19.87 -9.52
CA SER A 184 15.76 19.43 -10.28
C SER A 184 17.08 20.00 -9.72
N ALA A 185 17.13 21.31 -9.45
CA ALA A 185 18.31 21.94 -8.86
C ALA A 185 18.56 21.46 -7.42
N ALA A 186 17.52 21.09 -6.68
CA ALA A 186 17.65 20.54 -5.34
C ALA A 186 18.23 19.11 -5.34
N VAL A 187 17.93 18.31 -6.38
CA VAL A 187 18.61 17.01 -6.61
C VAL A 187 20.10 17.23 -6.87
N GLU A 188 20.45 18.12 -7.80
CA GLU A 188 21.85 18.43 -8.14
C GLU A 188 22.63 19.01 -6.95
N TYR A 189 21.96 19.79 -6.10
CA TYR A 189 22.55 20.35 -4.90
C TYR A 189 22.68 19.31 -3.77
N GLY A 190 21.88 18.23 -3.80
CA GLY A 190 21.88 17.14 -2.84
C GLY A 190 20.92 17.32 -1.65
N ILE A 191 19.97 18.26 -1.72
CA ILE A 191 18.93 18.45 -0.68
C ILE A 191 17.87 17.34 -0.76
N ILE A 192 17.54 16.90 -1.97
CA ILE A 192 16.67 15.75 -2.22
C ILE A 192 17.37 14.75 -3.13
N ASP A 193 16.85 13.54 -3.21
CA ASP A 193 17.41 12.48 -4.04
C ASP A 193 16.69 12.38 -5.39
N GLN A 194 15.36 12.54 -5.39
CA GLN A 194 14.56 12.37 -6.61
C GLN A 194 13.37 13.34 -6.67
N MET A 195 13.01 13.72 -7.90
CA MET A 195 11.77 14.43 -8.21
C MET A 195 10.77 13.42 -8.80
N PHE A 196 9.54 13.38 -8.29
CA PHE A 196 8.49 12.57 -8.91
C PHE A 196 7.97 13.23 -10.17
N ASN A 197 7.74 12.44 -11.22
CA ASN A 197 7.02 12.93 -12.38
C ASN A 197 5.51 12.84 -12.13
N THR A 198 4.77 13.91 -12.41
CA THR A 198 3.30 13.92 -12.27
C THR A 198 2.58 13.43 -13.51
N ASP A 199 3.32 13.14 -14.58
CA ASP A 199 2.78 12.47 -15.75
C ASP A 199 2.25 11.12 -15.31
N ARG A 200 0.96 10.88 -15.59
CA ARG A 200 0.27 9.63 -15.24
C ARG A 200 0.73 8.52 -16.16
N ASP A 201 2.02 8.21 -16.15
CA ASP A 201 2.49 6.91 -16.58
C ASP A 201 2.23 5.95 -15.42
N GLU A 202 1.41 4.94 -15.66
CA GLU A 202 0.94 3.97 -14.66
C GLU A 202 2.08 3.20 -13.95
N GLY A 203 3.34 3.41 -14.38
CA GLY A 203 4.55 2.83 -13.83
C GLY A 203 5.22 3.58 -12.67
N ASP A 204 4.80 4.81 -12.33
CA ASP A 204 5.47 5.62 -11.29
C ASP A 204 4.60 5.87 -10.04
N GLN A 205 3.72 4.91 -9.72
CA GLN A 205 2.97 4.88 -8.46
C GLN A 205 3.83 4.48 -7.24
N SER A 206 5.16 4.45 -7.40
CA SER A 206 6.12 3.84 -6.49
C SER A 206 6.12 4.42 -5.06
N MET A 207 5.55 5.61 -4.82
CA MET A 207 5.37 6.16 -3.47
C MET A 207 3.94 6.23 -2.93
N ILE A 208 2.90 6.16 -3.76
CA ILE A 208 1.55 5.87 -3.26
C ILE A 208 1.42 4.35 -2.93
N LEU A 209 2.26 3.51 -3.53
CA LEU A 209 2.29 2.07 -3.28
C LEU A 209 3.12 1.61 -2.06
N ASN A 210 4.12 2.37 -1.59
CA ASN A 210 4.93 1.94 -0.43
C ASN A 210 4.20 2.03 0.91
N VAL A 211 3.02 2.67 0.95
CA VAL A 211 2.07 2.61 2.09
C VAL A 211 1.31 1.27 2.14
N LYS A 212 1.36 0.43 1.09
CA LYS A 212 0.57 -0.81 1.03
C LYS A 212 1.27 -2.08 1.53
N GLN A 213 2.51 -2.04 1.99
CA GLN A 213 3.21 -3.25 2.46
C GLN A 213 3.58 -3.21 3.95
N ALA A 214 2.55 -3.15 4.80
CA ALA A 214 2.44 -3.95 6.03
C ALA A 214 1.17 -3.50 6.75
N LYS A 215 0.01 -3.81 6.17
CA LYS A 215 -1.26 -3.58 6.85
C LYS A 215 -1.49 -4.77 7.79
N LEU A 216 -1.53 -4.52 9.10
CA LEU A 216 -2.16 -5.46 10.03
C LEU A 216 -3.62 -5.56 9.60
N LEU A 217 -4.01 -6.71 9.07
CA LEU A 217 -5.37 -6.98 8.66
C LEU A 217 -6.09 -7.74 9.77
N LYS A 218 -7.31 -7.33 10.05
CA LYS A 218 -8.15 -8.01 11.03
C LYS A 218 -8.75 -9.26 10.42
N VAL A 219 -8.47 -10.39 11.04
CA VAL A 219 -9.00 -11.69 10.66
C VAL A 219 -10.13 -12.08 11.59
N LEU A 220 -11.28 -12.37 11.01
CA LEU A 220 -12.43 -12.93 11.72
C LEU A 220 -12.44 -14.45 11.64
N TYR A 221 -12.71 -15.09 12.77
CA TYR A 221 -13.28 -16.43 12.83
C TYR A 221 -14.80 -16.35 12.71
N LYS A 222 -15.37 -17.02 11.70
CA LYS A 222 -16.82 -17.24 11.61
C LYS A 222 -17.10 -18.73 11.79
N SER A 223 -17.98 -19.06 12.73
CA SER A 223 -18.45 -20.42 12.97
C SER A 223 -18.89 -21.07 11.65
N PRO A 224 -18.58 -22.35 11.39
CA PRO A 224 -18.83 -22.98 10.10
C PRO A 224 -20.33 -23.02 9.81
N VAL A 225 -20.81 -22.04 9.04
CA VAL A 225 -22.07 -22.13 8.34
C VAL A 225 -21.80 -22.94 7.08
N LYS A 226 -22.60 -23.98 6.88
CA LYS A 226 -22.55 -24.86 5.72
C LYS A 226 -23.00 -24.07 4.47
N GLN A 227 -22.13 -23.24 3.91
CA GLN A 227 -22.39 -22.54 2.65
C GLN A 227 -21.91 -23.40 1.46
N GLU A 228 -22.81 -23.61 0.52
CA GLU A 228 -22.54 -24.25 -0.77
C GLU A 228 -22.00 -23.19 -1.74
N GLY A 229 -20.68 -23.17 -1.91
CA GLY A 229 -19.98 -22.28 -2.85
C GLY A 229 -19.64 -20.89 -2.30
N GLY A 230 -18.50 -20.37 -2.77
CA GLY A 230 -18.03 -19.00 -2.51
C GLY A 230 -18.05 -18.14 -3.78
N ALA A 231 -17.91 -16.82 -3.63
CA ALA A 231 -17.97 -15.80 -4.69
C ALA A 231 -16.94 -16.01 -5.82
N CYS A 232 -15.86 -16.75 -5.58
CA CYS A 232 -14.92 -17.14 -6.63
C CYS A 232 -15.47 -18.19 -7.60
N GLY A 233 -16.59 -18.85 -7.28
CA GLY A 233 -17.24 -19.83 -8.15
C GLY A 233 -16.61 -21.22 -8.14
N TYR A 234 -15.73 -21.51 -7.19
CA TYR A 234 -15.04 -22.80 -7.10
C TYR A 234 -15.90 -23.97 -6.61
N GLY A 235 -17.11 -23.73 -6.10
CA GLY A 235 -17.97 -24.79 -5.55
C GLY A 235 -17.26 -25.59 -4.43
N ASP A 236 -17.44 -26.91 -4.40
CA ASP A 236 -16.79 -27.78 -3.41
C ASP A 236 -15.26 -27.78 -3.51
N PHE A 237 -14.69 -27.58 -4.71
CA PHE A 237 -13.24 -27.48 -4.87
C PHE A 237 -12.64 -26.35 -4.02
N GLY A 238 -13.34 -25.22 -3.94
CA GLY A 238 -12.92 -24.08 -3.11
C GLY A 238 -12.96 -24.35 -1.61
N ARG A 239 -13.61 -25.42 -1.15
CA ARG A 239 -13.64 -25.81 0.27
C ARG A 239 -12.40 -26.61 0.65
N ASP A 240 -11.90 -27.45 -0.25
CA ASP A 240 -10.87 -28.45 0.04
C ASP A 240 -9.49 -28.07 -0.51
N ILE A 241 -9.41 -27.04 -1.36
CA ILE A 241 -8.13 -26.53 -1.87
C ILE A 241 -7.20 -26.17 -0.71
N ASN A 242 -5.90 -26.49 -0.88
CA ASN A 242 -4.87 -26.27 0.15
C ASN A 242 -5.22 -26.91 1.52
N GLY A 243 -5.84 -28.10 1.50
CA GLY A 243 -6.24 -28.82 2.72
C GLY A 243 -7.40 -28.18 3.49
N GLY A 244 -8.10 -27.23 2.86
CA GLY A 244 -9.17 -26.44 3.45
C GLY A 244 -8.70 -25.21 4.24
N ASP A 245 -7.43 -24.81 4.10
CA ASP A 245 -6.94 -23.52 4.58
C ASP A 245 -7.34 -22.43 3.58
N VAL A 246 -8.60 -22.03 3.67
CA VAL A 246 -9.21 -21.07 2.74
C VAL A 246 -9.74 -19.84 3.47
N GLY A 247 -9.86 -18.74 2.74
CA GLY A 247 -10.30 -17.46 3.27
C GLY A 247 -11.21 -16.70 2.31
N ALA A 248 -12.16 -15.97 2.90
CA ALA A 248 -12.94 -14.95 2.22
C ALA A 248 -12.28 -13.57 2.45
N VAL A 249 -12.26 -12.73 1.42
CA VAL A 249 -11.55 -11.44 1.47
C VAL A 249 -12.38 -10.32 0.88
N SER A 250 -12.18 -9.09 1.36
CA SER A 250 -12.80 -7.90 0.77
C SER A 250 -11.89 -7.31 -0.33
N ARG A 251 -10.87 -6.53 0.05
CA ARG A 251 -10.01 -5.81 -0.92
C ARG A 251 -9.23 -6.70 -1.88
N LEU A 252 -8.79 -7.87 -1.40
CA LEU A 252 -8.01 -8.81 -2.19
C LEU A 252 -8.87 -9.58 -3.21
N TYR A 253 -10.19 -9.53 -3.10
CA TYR A 253 -11.09 -10.21 -4.04
C TYR A 253 -11.00 -9.57 -5.43
N ARG A 254 -10.79 -8.24 -5.50
CA ARG A 254 -10.58 -7.48 -6.73
C ARG A 254 -11.60 -7.86 -7.83
N ASN A 255 -12.89 -7.87 -7.48
CA ASN A 255 -13.98 -8.29 -8.37
C ASN A 255 -13.78 -9.69 -8.99
N GLY A 256 -13.20 -10.62 -8.23
CA GLY A 256 -12.96 -12.00 -8.64
C GLY A 256 -11.58 -12.26 -9.26
N SER A 257 -10.81 -11.22 -9.58
CA SER A 257 -9.46 -11.42 -10.14
C SER A 257 -8.43 -11.94 -9.13
N GLY A 258 -8.64 -11.69 -7.84
CA GLY A 258 -7.80 -12.22 -6.76
C GLY A 258 -8.26 -13.57 -6.22
N CYS A 259 -9.13 -14.27 -6.94
CA CYS A 259 -9.48 -15.65 -6.63
C CYS A 259 -8.29 -16.58 -6.91
N GLY A 260 -7.98 -17.48 -5.98
CA GLY A 260 -6.88 -18.43 -6.09
C GLY A 260 -5.54 -17.92 -5.57
N LEU A 261 -5.47 -16.73 -4.96
CA LEU A 261 -4.25 -16.14 -4.38
C LEU A 261 -3.78 -16.84 -3.12
N CYS A 262 -2.45 -16.92 -2.94
CA CYS A 262 -1.80 -17.54 -1.78
C CYS A 262 -1.04 -16.50 -0.92
N ASN A 263 -0.84 -16.81 0.37
CA ASN A 263 -0.17 -15.97 1.38
C ASN A 263 0.94 -16.76 2.16
N ASP A 264 1.99 -16.10 2.69
CA ASP A 264 3.19 -16.73 3.32
C ASP A 264 3.66 -16.11 4.65
N ARG A 265 4.53 -16.89 5.35
CA ARG A 265 5.01 -16.83 6.74
C ARG A 265 3.87 -16.98 7.75
N GLY A 266 3.79 -18.17 8.33
CA GLY A 266 2.63 -18.60 9.13
C GLY A 266 1.71 -19.50 8.30
N VAL A 267 0.40 -19.28 8.39
CA VAL A 267 -0.60 -20.11 7.72
C VAL A 267 -0.76 -19.69 6.26
N ARG A 268 -0.54 -20.63 5.33
CA ARG A 268 -0.82 -20.40 3.91
C ARG A 268 -2.30 -20.57 3.65
N VAL A 269 -2.92 -19.58 3.04
CA VAL A 269 -4.37 -19.55 2.78
C VAL A 269 -4.62 -19.27 1.31
N VAL A 270 -5.62 -19.93 0.72
CA VAL A 270 -6.10 -19.61 -0.63
C VAL A 270 -7.38 -18.77 -0.57
N VAL A 271 -7.44 -17.71 -1.38
CA VAL A 271 -8.64 -16.88 -1.51
C VAL A 271 -9.68 -17.59 -2.38
N THR A 272 -10.83 -17.91 -1.79
CA THR A 272 -11.89 -18.68 -2.47
C THR A 272 -13.27 -18.04 -2.39
N ASP A 273 -13.39 -16.93 -1.67
CA ASP A 273 -14.67 -16.27 -1.45
C ASP A 273 -14.50 -14.76 -1.24
N TYR A 274 -15.61 -14.03 -1.34
CA TYR A 274 -15.74 -12.65 -0.92
C TYR A 274 -16.37 -12.62 0.47
N GLY A 275 -15.75 -11.92 1.40
CA GLY A 275 -16.24 -11.80 2.76
C GLY A 275 -15.92 -10.44 3.32
N GLU A 276 -16.93 -9.80 3.90
CA GLU A 276 -16.80 -8.52 4.58
C GLU A 276 -17.53 -8.64 5.92
N GLY A 277 -16.84 -8.28 7.00
CA GLY A 277 -17.38 -8.21 8.35
C GLY A 277 -16.96 -6.90 9.00
N ASP A 278 -17.64 -6.50 10.08
CA ASP A 278 -17.38 -5.24 10.79
C ASP A 278 -15.90 -5.13 11.19
N ASN A 279 -15.16 -4.30 10.46
CA ASN A 279 -13.74 -4.04 10.69
C ASN A 279 -12.81 -5.26 10.46
N THR A 280 -13.12 -6.14 9.50
CA THR A 280 -12.26 -7.30 9.16
C THR A 280 -12.00 -7.40 7.65
N ASP A 281 -10.74 -7.61 7.28
CA ASP A 281 -10.31 -7.68 5.88
C ASP A 281 -10.25 -9.14 5.37
N PHE A 282 -10.17 -10.11 6.30
CA PHE A 282 -10.22 -11.55 6.02
C PHE A 282 -11.23 -12.26 6.92
N ILE A 283 -11.89 -13.27 6.37
CA ILE A 283 -12.60 -14.29 7.15
C ILE A 283 -11.95 -15.63 6.83
N LEU A 284 -11.26 -16.22 7.81
CA LEU A 284 -10.61 -17.51 7.63
C LEU A 284 -11.55 -18.65 7.97
N SER A 285 -11.38 -19.77 7.27
CA SER A 285 -11.90 -21.05 7.71
C SER A 285 -11.42 -21.39 9.12
N ALA A 286 -12.22 -22.17 9.87
CA ALA A 286 -11.84 -22.64 11.20
C ALA A 286 -10.45 -23.31 11.20
N ARG A 287 -10.14 -24.09 10.15
CA ARG A 287 -8.86 -24.80 9.98
C ARG A 287 -7.70 -23.82 9.77
N GLY A 288 -7.86 -22.82 8.91
CA GLY A 288 -6.85 -21.80 8.70
C GLY A 288 -6.63 -20.95 9.96
N PHE A 289 -7.70 -20.58 10.65
CA PHE A 289 -7.64 -19.71 11.82
C PHE A 289 -6.91 -20.36 13.00
N VAL A 290 -7.20 -21.63 13.32
CA VAL A 290 -6.52 -22.32 14.45
C VAL A 290 -5.03 -22.55 14.21
N LYS A 291 -4.59 -22.61 12.95
CA LYS A 291 -3.16 -22.78 12.61
C LYS A 291 -2.34 -21.52 12.90
N LEU A 292 -2.99 -20.38 13.15
CA LEU A 292 -2.32 -19.16 13.61
C LEU A 292 -1.94 -19.24 15.10
N ALA A 293 -2.56 -20.15 15.87
CA ALA A 293 -2.28 -20.29 17.29
C ALA A 293 -0.97 -21.03 17.55
N HIS A 294 -0.28 -20.66 18.63
CA HIS A 294 0.74 -21.53 19.21
C HIS A 294 0.15 -22.91 19.58
N PRO A 295 0.99 -23.97 19.64
CA PRO A 295 0.54 -25.30 20.06
C PRO A 295 -0.28 -25.23 21.36
N ASN A 296 -1.42 -25.90 21.40
CA ASN A 296 -2.39 -25.93 22.51
C ASN A 296 -3.14 -24.61 22.82
N MET A 297 -2.97 -23.55 22.02
CA MET A 297 -3.67 -22.27 22.21
C MET A 297 -4.88 -22.07 21.27
N ALA A 298 -5.20 -23.05 20.42
CA ALA A 298 -6.27 -22.95 19.42
C ALA A 298 -7.64 -22.58 20.01
N ALA A 299 -8.02 -23.17 21.16
CA ALA A 299 -9.30 -22.86 21.81
C ALA A 299 -9.36 -21.41 22.33
N HIS A 300 -8.23 -20.90 22.86
CA HIS A 300 -8.11 -19.51 23.30
C HIS A 300 -8.20 -18.55 22.11
N LEU A 301 -7.55 -18.88 20.99
CA LEU A 301 -7.61 -18.07 19.78
C LEU A 301 -9.03 -18.01 19.20
N ILE A 302 -9.74 -19.15 19.13
CA ILE A 302 -11.14 -19.20 18.68
C ILE A 302 -12.03 -18.32 19.56
N ALA A 303 -11.82 -18.35 20.88
CA ALA A 303 -12.60 -17.54 21.82
C ALA A 303 -12.38 -16.03 21.64
N TYR A 304 -11.21 -15.60 21.16
CA TYR A 304 -10.94 -14.20 20.81
C TYR A 304 -11.76 -13.72 19.61
N GLY A 305 -12.07 -14.60 18.66
CA GLY A 305 -12.94 -14.34 17.52
C GLY A 305 -12.30 -13.48 16.42
N THR A 306 -11.70 -12.33 16.75
CA THR A 306 -11.00 -11.45 15.80
C THR A 306 -9.59 -11.16 16.29
N ILE A 307 -8.61 -11.23 15.39
CA ILE A 307 -7.21 -10.94 15.68
C ILE A 307 -6.58 -10.12 14.55
N ASP A 308 -5.60 -9.27 14.89
CA ASP A 308 -4.78 -8.59 13.91
C ASP A 308 -3.67 -9.53 13.39
N VAL A 309 -3.49 -9.62 12.07
CA VAL A 309 -2.45 -10.44 11.45
C VAL A 309 -1.70 -9.68 10.38
N GLU A 310 -0.44 -10.04 10.19
CA GLU A 310 0.34 -9.64 9.02
C GLU A 310 0.16 -10.66 7.90
N TYR A 311 0.27 -10.20 6.65
CA TYR A 311 0.12 -11.05 5.47
C TYR A 311 0.98 -10.53 4.31
N ARG A 312 1.35 -11.44 3.43
CA ARG A 312 2.07 -11.17 2.18
C ARG A 312 1.66 -12.17 1.09
N ARG A 313 1.18 -11.65 -0.04
CA ARG A 313 0.88 -12.45 -1.24
C ARG A 313 2.13 -13.23 -1.69
N ILE A 314 1.95 -14.52 -2.02
CA ILE A 314 2.99 -15.40 -2.56
C ILE A 314 2.53 -16.17 -3.77
N SER A 315 3.50 -16.75 -4.46
CA SER A 315 3.26 -17.66 -5.57
C SER A 315 2.51 -18.89 -5.09
N CYS A 316 1.35 -19.14 -5.70
CA CYS A 316 0.66 -20.39 -5.51
C CYS A 316 1.41 -21.53 -6.20
N GLN A 317 1.47 -22.68 -5.53
CA GLN A 317 2.05 -23.89 -6.06
C GLN A 317 1.01 -25.00 -5.98
N TYR A 318 0.72 -25.63 -7.12
CA TYR A 318 -0.16 -26.78 -7.22
C TYR A 318 0.62 -27.94 -7.85
N PRO A 319 1.45 -28.68 -7.07
CA PRO A 319 2.24 -29.78 -7.61
C PRO A 319 1.35 -30.82 -8.31
N GLY A 320 1.76 -31.25 -9.50
CA GLY A 320 1.03 -32.24 -10.29
C GLY A 320 -0.28 -31.77 -10.92
N ASN A 321 -0.61 -30.48 -10.84
CA ASN A 321 -1.80 -29.91 -11.47
C ASN A 321 -1.40 -28.76 -12.40
N ASN A 322 -1.85 -28.86 -13.66
CA ASN A 322 -1.79 -27.76 -14.62
C ASN A 322 -3.02 -26.85 -14.43
N LEU A 323 -3.05 -25.77 -15.20
CA LEU A 323 -4.24 -24.93 -15.29
C LEU A 323 -5.40 -25.75 -15.89
N ILE A 324 -6.50 -25.88 -15.14
CA ILE A 324 -7.67 -26.67 -15.55
C ILE A 324 -8.84 -25.76 -15.85
N PHE A 325 -9.55 -26.06 -16.94
CA PHE A 325 -10.79 -25.39 -17.32
C PHE A 325 -11.96 -26.35 -17.08
N LYS A 326 -12.77 -26.07 -16.06
CA LYS A 326 -13.99 -26.83 -15.81
C LYS A 326 -15.17 -26.12 -16.46
N VAL A 327 -15.85 -26.82 -17.36
CA VAL A 327 -17.14 -26.37 -17.88
C VAL A 327 -18.16 -26.44 -16.76
N THR A 328 -18.75 -25.31 -16.44
CA THR A 328 -19.75 -25.21 -15.38
C THR A 328 -21.02 -25.96 -15.76
N GLU A 329 -21.75 -26.44 -14.75
CA GLU A 329 -23.00 -27.20 -14.88
C GLU A 329 -24.10 -26.39 -15.57
N ASN A 330 -24.01 -25.06 -15.55
CA ASN A 330 -24.97 -24.13 -16.18
C ASN A 330 -24.74 -23.92 -17.69
N SER A 331 -23.65 -24.49 -18.24
CA SER A 331 -23.35 -24.39 -19.67
C SER A 331 -24.36 -25.19 -20.51
N ARG A 332 -24.70 -24.69 -21.70
CA ARG A 332 -25.63 -25.33 -22.63
C ARG A 332 -24.98 -25.45 -23.99
N TYR A 333 -24.60 -26.68 -24.36
CA TYR A 333 -24.04 -26.94 -25.67
C TYR A 333 -25.11 -26.78 -26.77
N PRO A 334 -24.81 -26.12 -27.91
CA PRO A 334 -23.58 -25.38 -28.21
C PRO A 334 -23.67 -23.88 -27.86
N ASP A 335 -24.83 -23.37 -27.46
CA ASP A 335 -25.15 -21.93 -27.50
C ASP A 335 -24.57 -21.09 -26.35
N TYR A 336 -24.17 -21.71 -25.24
CA TYR A 336 -23.69 -20.98 -24.06
C TYR A 336 -22.62 -21.77 -23.31
N LEU A 337 -21.40 -21.22 -23.26
CA LEU A 337 -20.28 -21.81 -22.55
C LEU A 337 -19.93 -20.93 -21.34
N ALA A 338 -19.82 -21.56 -20.16
CA ALA A 338 -19.25 -20.93 -18.98
C ALA A 338 -18.17 -21.84 -18.38
N LEU A 339 -16.97 -21.30 -18.21
CA LEU A 339 -15.78 -21.99 -17.71
C LEU A 339 -15.35 -21.41 -16.37
N VAL A 340 -14.96 -22.26 -15.43
CA VAL A 340 -14.20 -21.85 -14.24
C VAL A 340 -12.75 -22.31 -14.37
N ILE A 341 -11.82 -21.40 -14.11
CA ILE A 341 -10.38 -21.67 -14.18
C ILE A 341 -9.89 -22.13 -12.81
N LEU A 342 -9.30 -23.32 -12.73
CA LEU A 342 -8.80 -23.96 -11.52
C LEU A 342 -7.27 -24.10 -11.55
N TYR A 343 -6.65 -24.24 -10.37
CA TYR A 343 -5.21 -24.48 -10.20
C TYR A 343 -4.30 -23.44 -10.87
N GLN A 344 -4.68 -22.16 -10.79
CA GLN A 344 -3.85 -21.05 -11.24
C GLN A 344 -2.59 -20.90 -10.37
N ALA A 345 -1.50 -21.55 -10.80
CA ALA A 345 -0.19 -21.42 -10.16
C ALA A 345 0.45 -20.05 -10.46
N GLY A 346 1.46 -19.69 -9.68
CA GLY A 346 2.20 -18.43 -9.83
C GLY A 346 1.65 -17.28 -8.98
N GLN A 347 2.13 -16.08 -9.27
CA GLN A 347 1.68 -14.81 -8.66
C GLN A 347 0.86 -13.93 -9.59
N ARG A 348 0.56 -14.37 -10.81
CA ARG A 348 -0.10 -13.52 -11.81
C ARG A 348 -1.62 -13.69 -11.78
N ASP A 349 -2.36 -12.60 -11.91
CA ASP A 349 -3.82 -12.57 -11.99
C ASP A 349 -4.28 -12.73 -13.45
N ILE A 350 -5.32 -13.55 -13.71
CA ILE A 350 -5.95 -13.65 -15.03
C ILE A 350 -6.94 -12.50 -15.20
N MET A 351 -6.60 -11.56 -16.09
CA MET A 351 -7.34 -10.31 -16.33
C MET A 351 -8.39 -10.44 -17.41
N ALA A 352 -8.11 -11.21 -18.46
CA ALA A 352 -8.99 -11.44 -19.60
C ALA A 352 -8.82 -12.85 -20.15
N VAL A 353 -9.88 -13.37 -20.75
CA VAL A 353 -9.91 -14.66 -21.45
C VAL A 353 -10.55 -14.43 -22.81
N GLU A 354 -9.92 -14.91 -23.87
CA GLU A 354 -10.44 -14.76 -25.22
C GLU A 354 -10.45 -16.09 -25.96
N LEU A 355 -11.46 -16.28 -26.81
CA LEU A 355 -11.62 -17.44 -27.68
C LEU A 355 -11.31 -17.06 -29.12
N TRP A 356 -10.61 -17.93 -29.84
CA TRP A 356 -10.36 -17.75 -31.27
C TRP A 356 -11.61 -18.06 -32.09
N GLN A 357 -11.99 -17.14 -32.96
CA GLN A 357 -13.10 -17.29 -33.91
C GLN A 357 -12.52 -17.61 -35.30
N GLU A 358 -12.73 -18.84 -35.77
CA GLU A 358 -12.12 -19.32 -37.01
C GLU A 358 -12.78 -18.71 -38.27
N ASP A 359 -14.07 -18.39 -38.19
CA ASP A 359 -14.87 -17.75 -39.23
C ASP A 359 -14.47 -16.29 -39.49
N CYS A 360 -14.23 -15.53 -38.42
CA CYS A 360 -13.89 -14.11 -38.48
C CYS A 360 -12.39 -13.83 -38.31
N LYS A 361 -11.57 -14.85 -38.04
CA LYS A 361 -10.11 -14.75 -37.81
C LYS A 361 -9.73 -13.73 -36.74
N GLU A 362 -10.52 -13.67 -35.67
CA GLU A 362 -10.33 -12.73 -34.57
C GLU A 362 -10.39 -13.40 -33.20
N TRP A 363 -9.75 -12.76 -32.22
CA TRP A 363 -9.91 -13.14 -30.82
C TRP A 363 -11.11 -12.40 -30.24
N ARG A 364 -12.04 -13.16 -29.66
CA ARG A 364 -13.23 -12.60 -29.02
C ARG A 364 -13.19 -12.81 -27.52
N GLY A 365 -13.30 -11.71 -26.77
CA GLY A 365 -13.33 -11.74 -25.32
C GLY A 365 -14.52 -12.51 -24.75
N MET A 366 -14.23 -13.34 -23.75
CA MET A 366 -15.22 -13.88 -22.82
C MET A 366 -15.54 -12.81 -21.78
N ARG A 367 -16.78 -12.81 -21.29
CA ARG A 367 -17.17 -11.95 -20.19
C ARG A 367 -16.85 -12.65 -18.87
N ARG A 368 -16.33 -11.92 -17.89
CA ARG A 368 -16.23 -12.42 -16.51
C ARG A 368 -17.63 -12.41 -15.89
N ALA A 369 -18.26 -13.57 -15.77
CA ALA A 369 -19.60 -13.67 -15.21
C ALA A 369 -19.60 -13.31 -13.71
N TYR A 370 -18.69 -13.91 -12.95
CA TYR A 370 -18.37 -13.61 -11.54
C TYR A 370 -17.10 -14.39 -11.15
N GLY A 371 -16.36 -13.94 -10.14
CA GLY A 371 -15.22 -14.70 -9.61
C GLY A 371 -14.19 -15.10 -10.68
N ALA A 372 -13.84 -16.38 -10.68
CA ALA A 372 -13.01 -17.03 -11.69
C ALA A 372 -13.81 -17.66 -12.85
N VAL A 373 -15.10 -17.32 -12.97
CA VAL A 373 -16.02 -17.85 -14.00
C VAL A 373 -16.12 -16.89 -15.19
N TRP A 374 -15.90 -17.44 -16.39
CA TRP A 374 -15.91 -16.74 -17.66
C TRP A 374 -16.95 -17.34 -18.59
N ASP A 375 -17.76 -16.50 -19.22
CA ASP A 375 -18.81 -16.96 -20.14
C ASP A 375 -18.74 -16.34 -21.54
N ALA A 376 -19.26 -17.12 -22.50
CA ALA A 376 -19.41 -16.73 -23.89
C ALA A 376 -20.74 -17.24 -24.43
N VAL A 377 -21.49 -16.33 -25.06
CA VAL A 377 -22.69 -16.66 -25.83
C VAL A 377 -22.27 -17.00 -27.25
N ASN A 378 -22.79 -18.11 -27.80
CA ASN A 378 -22.43 -18.65 -29.10
C ASN A 378 -20.91 -18.84 -29.24
N PRO A 379 -20.28 -19.70 -28.41
CA PRO A 379 -18.87 -20.02 -28.52
C PRO A 379 -18.53 -20.60 -29.92
N PRO A 380 -17.25 -20.51 -30.35
CA PRO A 380 -16.83 -20.98 -31.67
C PRO A 380 -17.06 -22.49 -31.81
N ASN A 381 -17.42 -22.91 -33.02
CA ASN A 381 -17.53 -24.32 -33.38
C ASN A 381 -16.12 -24.92 -33.55
N GLY A 382 -15.87 -26.09 -32.98
CA GLY A 382 -14.59 -26.80 -33.04
C GLY A 382 -13.81 -26.79 -31.73
N PRO A 383 -12.61 -27.41 -31.71
CA PRO A 383 -11.69 -27.33 -30.57
C PRO A 383 -11.32 -25.88 -30.28
N MET A 384 -11.46 -25.47 -29.02
CA MET A 384 -11.32 -24.07 -28.63
C MET A 384 -9.85 -23.71 -28.39
N ASN A 385 -9.35 -22.80 -29.21
CA ASN A 385 -8.11 -22.08 -28.92
C ASN A 385 -8.44 -20.89 -28.05
N MET A 386 -7.68 -20.71 -26.98
CA MET A 386 -7.90 -19.68 -25.97
C MET A 386 -6.62 -18.88 -25.76
N ARG A 387 -6.76 -17.63 -25.31
CA ARG A 387 -5.63 -16.90 -24.73
C ARG A 387 -6.04 -16.20 -23.45
N LEU A 388 -5.11 -16.16 -22.51
CA LEU A 388 -5.29 -15.54 -21.19
C LEU A 388 -4.37 -14.34 -21.09
N GLN A 389 -4.92 -13.19 -20.69
CA GLN A 389 -4.10 -12.05 -20.29
C GLN A 389 -3.76 -12.22 -18.82
N VAL A 390 -2.48 -12.40 -18.51
CA VAL A 390 -1.99 -12.52 -17.13
C VAL A 390 -1.22 -11.27 -16.73
N SER A 391 -1.47 -10.78 -15.52
CA SER A 391 -0.82 -9.58 -14.96
C SER A 391 -0.09 -9.92 -13.67
N GLY A 392 1.17 -9.52 -13.55
CA GLY A 392 1.93 -9.55 -12.30
C GLY A 392 1.65 -8.35 -11.40
N ASP A 393 2.18 -8.38 -10.16
CA ASP A 393 2.15 -7.23 -9.23
C ASP A 393 3.07 -6.08 -9.70
N ASP A 394 3.98 -6.34 -10.65
CA ASP A 394 4.83 -5.38 -11.35
C ASP A 394 4.10 -4.63 -12.48
N GLY A 395 2.81 -4.94 -12.71
CA GLY A 395 2.02 -4.37 -13.79
C GLY A 395 2.34 -4.95 -15.18
N ALA A 396 3.30 -5.90 -15.27
CA ALA A 396 3.64 -6.52 -16.54
C ALA A 396 2.52 -7.44 -17.02
N GLN A 397 2.01 -7.18 -18.22
CA GLN A 397 0.95 -7.96 -18.85
C GLN A 397 1.51 -8.85 -19.96
N ASN A 398 1.12 -10.11 -19.95
CA ASN A 398 1.51 -11.08 -20.98
C ASN A 398 0.29 -11.90 -21.43
N TRP A 399 0.27 -12.29 -22.70
CA TRP A 399 -0.72 -13.21 -23.23
C TRP A 399 -0.18 -14.63 -23.26
N VAL A 400 -0.88 -15.56 -22.62
CA VAL A 400 -0.61 -17.00 -22.67
C VAL A 400 -1.61 -17.64 -23.60
N GLN A 401 -1.13 -18.23 -24.69
CA GLN A 401 -1.98 -18.93 -25.65
C GLN A 401 -2.08 -20.41 -25.31
N LEU A 402 -3.28 -20.96 -25.44
CA LEU A 402 -3.62 -22.34 -25.17
C LEU A 402 -4.36 -22.91 -26.38
N THR A 403 -3.87 -24.04 -26.91
CA THR A 403 -4.39 -24.63 -28.14
C THR A 403 -5.28 -25.82 -27.83
N ALA A 404 -6.48 -25.86 -28.40
CA ALA A 404 -7.43 -26.97 -28.32
C ALA A 404 -7.71 -27.48 -26.88
N VAL A 405 -7.79 -26.57 -25.91
CA VAL A 405 -7.96 -26.92 -24.49
C VAL A 405 -9.32 -27.58 -24.23
N VAL A 406 -10.37 -27.00 -24.81
CA VAL A 406 -11.74 -27.49 -24.68
C VAL A 406 -12.13 -28.13 -26.02
N PRO A 407 -12.50 -29.43 -26.05
CA PRO A 407 -12.85 -30.10 -27.29
C PRO A 407 -14.20 -29.61 -27.83
N ASN A 408 -14.48 -29.88 -29.10
CA ASN A 408 -15.71 -29.45 -29.76
C ASN A 408 -17.00 -30.02 -29.12
N ASP A 409 -16.93 -31.19 -28.50
CA ASP A 409 -18.05 -31.91 -27.89
C ASP A 409 -18.06 -31.76 -26.36
N TRP A 410 -17.65 -30.58 -25.88
CA TRP A 410 -17.54 -30.31 -24.46
C TRP A 410 -18.85 -30.55 -23.70
N LYS A 411 -18.72 -31.01 -22.46
CA LYS A 411 -19.86 -31.37 -21.62
C LYS A 411 -19.87 -30.55 -20.34
N ALA A 412 -21.06 -30.11 -19.94
CA ALA A 412 -21.25 -29.43 -18.67
C ALA A 412 -20.78 -30.31 -17.50
N GLY A 413 -20.07 -29.71 -16.54
CA GLY A 413 -19.49 -30.38 -15.38
C GLY A 413 -18.12 -31.04 -15.62
N VAL A 414 -17.64 -31.13 -16.86
CA VAL A 414 -16.37 -31.79 -17.19
C VAL A 414 -15.18 -30.82 -17.10
N SER A 415 -14.05 -31.33 -16.63
CA SER A 415 -12.79 -30.59 -16.51
C SER A 415 -11.80 -30.98 -17.59
N TYR A 416 -11.11 -29.98 -18.13
CA TYR A 416 -10.12 -30.13 -19.21
C TYR A 416 -8.77 -29.56 -18.76
N ASP A 417 -7.73 -30.36 -18.91
CA ASP A 417 -6.35 -29.98 -18.58
C ASP A 417 -5.73 -29.23 -19.78
N SER A 418 -5.16 -28.05 -19.52
CA SER A 418 -4.52 -27.24 -20.56
C SER A 418 -3.08 -27.65 -20.91
N ALA A 419 -2.48 -28.57 -20.15
CA ALA A 419 -1.06 -28.92 -20.15
C ALA A 419 -0.10 -27.75 -19.88
N VAL A 420 -0.63 -26.60 -19.42
CA VAL A 420 0.13 -25.39 -19.12
C VAL A 420 0.08 -25.10 -17.64
N GLN A 421 1.24 -24.82 -17.06
CA GLN A 421 1.36 -24.28 -15.71
C GLN A 421 1.73 -22.80 -15.82
N LEU A 422 0.93 -21.93 -15.20
CA LEU A 422 1.27 -20.52 -15.07
C LEU A 422 2.37 -20.37 -14.01
N THR A 423 3.44 -19.64 -14.33
CA THR A 423 4.57 -19.35 -13.44
C THR A 423 4.61 -17.89 -13.06
#